data_AF-M0M3Q1-F1
#
_entry.id   AF-M0M3Q1-F1
#
_cell.length_a   1.000
_cell.length_b   1.000
_cell.length_c   1.000
_cell.angle_alpha   90.00
_cell.angle_beta   90.00
_cell.angle_gamma   90.00
#
_symmetry.space_group_name_H-M   'P 1'
#
loop_
_entity.id
_entity.type
_entity.pdbx_description
1 polymer ?
#
loop_
_entity_poly.entity_id
_entity_poly.type
_entity_poly.pdbx_seq_one_letter_code
_entity_poly.pdbx_strand_id
1 'polypeptide(L)'
;MNLPRSSERVSNRRVTFLAVLVVVAAAFVGAGVAGAQSGTAIDSCTTIDSPGTYTLDSDLSADSTCIQITASDVTLDGDGHTIEGGSSGVGVEVSGDSTLSGVTVKNVETTGFTRGILFQNAEDGTIAGSTTTDATEGITLLSTDDTTVRGSTATDNALGVELRKASGNTITGTTANDNKYGLHIERGSLHNEFTGDTASGNVFWDFYSDRYSPGVDSDTTVSNLDMGSVTVDLSGTNVGARAEPVTGEGPSGREAVGTGVRTTDYGEGSDISLTIHYADGDTSGLVETSFALFSTDSGDSWSALDSSSVDAGANTVSATGVPHPATVAVFGSAGGSGSSGDPGSSGDTGSSNDSGSAATDTATTTATATATETATPTTTATATPTTTPTATATPTATPTATVTATETPTATRTATATTSTATAAEPSTATTTTATAADTADTTAVSGSGSTTTAGTERATATESNVSAGESGSNASTTSSSNGPGFGPLAALGALLAAAVLAVRRDQ
;
A
#
# COMPACT_ATOMS: atom_id res chain seq x y z
N MET A 1 -73.79 20.86 62.02
CA MET A 1 -74.42 20.29 60.81
C MET A 1 -74.24 18.78 60.84
N ASN A 2 -75.29 18.05 60.47
CA ASN A 2 -75.70 16.73 60.94
C ASN A 2 -74.87 15.50 60.49
N LEU A 3 -74.50 14.66 61.48
CA LEU A 3 -74.67 13.17 61.67
C LEU A 3 -75.09 12.24 60.47
N PRO A 4 -75.00 10.88 60.55
CA PRO A 4 -73.81 10.01 60.43
C PRO A 4 -74.07 8.62 59.71
N ARG A 5 -73.09 7.69 59.75
CA ARG A 5 -73.16 6.19 59.72
C ARG A 5 -73.59 5.37 58.47
N SER A 6 -73.01 4.14 58.47
CA SER A 6 -73.34 2.83 57.80
C SER A 6 -72.55 2.54 56.51
N SER A 7 -71.84 1.41 56.31
CA SER A 7 -71.99 -0.04 56.60
C SER A 7 -72.88 -0.82 55.62
N GLU A 8 -72.28 -1.85 55.02
CA GLU A 8 -72.83 -3.11 54.44
C GLU A 8 -72.91 -3.33 52.91
N ARG A 9 -72.09 -4.31 52.49
CA ARG A 9 -72.38 -5.57 51.77
C ARG A 9 -72.78 -5.62 50.29
N VAL A 10 -71.91 -6.34 49.56
CA VAL A 10 -72.12 -7.54 48.69
C VAL A 10 -73.12 -7.45 47.53
N SER A 11 -72.64 -7.69 46.29
CA SER A 11 -73.33 -8.57 45.33
C SER A 11 -72.40 -9.14 44.25
N ASN A 12 -72.48 -10.46 44.08
CA ASN A 12 -71.84 -11.31 43.07
C ASN A 12 -72.41 -11.09 41.66
N ARG A 13 -71.58 -11.24 40.60
CA ARG A 13 -71.84 -12.20 39.51
C ARG A 13 -70.65 -12.40 38.56
N ARG A 14 -70.51 -13.66 38.14
CA ARG A 14 -69.43 -14.29 37.37
C ARG A 14 -69.40 -13.86 35.91
N VAL A 15 -68.21 -13.75 35.32
CA VAL A 15 -67.97 -14.03 33.89
C VAL A 15 -66.69 -14.85 33.78
N THR A 16 -66.84 -16.06 33.25
CA THR A 16 -65.79 -17.02 32.92
C THR A 16 -65.21 -16.64 31.56
N PHE A 17 -63.89 -16.45 31.44
CA PHE A 17 -63.19 -16.44 30.16
C PHE A 17 -62.17 -17.59 30.13
N LEU A 18 -62.37 -18.53 29.22
CA LEU A 18 -61.39 -19.53 28.82
C LEU A 18 -60.21 -18.81 28.16
N ALA A 19 -59.00 -19.03 28.66
CA ALA A 19 -57.77 -18.78 27.91
C ALA A 19 -57.06 -20.13 27.72
N VAL A 20 -57.00 -20.55 26.45
CA VAL A 20 -56.30 -21.75 25.98
C VAL A 20 -54.80 -21.54 26.16
N LEU A 21 -54.18 -22.37 27.00
CA LEU A 21 -52.73 -22.37 27.22
C LEU A 21 -52.06 -23.21 26.13
N VAL A 22 -51.50 -22.55 25.11
CA VAL A 22 -50.63 -23.19 24.11
C VAL A 22 -49.27 -23.40 24.77
N VAL A 23 -48.92 -24.66 25.05
CA VAL A 23 -47.57 -25.05 25.46
C VAL A 23 -46.69 -25.09 24.22
N VAL A 24 -45.94 -24.01 23.98
CA VAL A 24 -44.83 -24.03 23.02
C VAL A 24 -43.64 -24.65 23.76
N ALA A 25 -43.28 -25.88 23.39
CA ALA A 25 -42.03 -26.49 23.78
C ALA A 25 -40.89 -25.70 23.11
N ALA A 26 -40.19 -24.88 23.89
CA ALA A 26 -38.94 -24.28 23.47
C ALA A 26 -37.89 -25.40 23.32
N ALA A 27 -37.62 -25.79 22.08
CA ALA A 27 -36.40 -26.51 21.75
C ALA A 27 -35.24 -25.55 22.03
N PHE A 28 -34.60 -25.71 23.19
CA PHE A 28 -33.26 -25.19 23.43
C PHE A 28 -32.32 -25.88 22.43
N VAL A 29 -32.15 -25.27 21.26
CA VAL A 29 -30.93 -25.47 20.49
C VAL A 29 -29.85 -24.82 21.32
N GLY A 30 -29.05 -25.63 22.01
CA GLY A 30 -27.84 -25.14 22.65
C GLY A 30 -27.08 -24.35 21.60
N ALA A 31 -26.89 -23.07 21.86
CA ALA A 31 -25.80 -22.34 21.24
C ALA A 31 -24.54 -23.12 21.64
N GLY A 32 -24.07 -23.95 20.71
CA GLY A 32 -22.72 -24.47 20.79
C GLY A 32 -21.85 -23.24 20.96
N VAL A 33 -21.17 -23.17 22.09
CA VAL A 33 -20.02 -22.28 22.25
C VAL A 33 -19.20 -22.56 20.99
N ALA A 34 -19.07 -21.57 20.10
CA ALA A 34 -18.17 -21.67 18.97
C ALA A 34 -16.85 -22.14 19.57
N GLY A 35 -16.49 -23.39 19.31
CA GLY A 35 -15.23 -23.91 19.78
C GLY A 35 -14.20 -22.94 19.26
N ALA A 36 -13.40 -22.37 20.15
CA ALA A 36 -12.13 -21.79 19.71
C ALA A 36 -11.49 -22.88 18.87
N GLN A 37 -11.46 -22.71 17.54
CA GLN A 37 -10.66 -23.59 16.72
C GLN A 37 -9.24 -23.36 17.21
N SER A 38 -8.70 -24.35 17.92
CA SER A 38 -7.28 -24.37 18.23
C SER A 38 -6.59 -24.44 16.88
N GLY A 39 -5.90 -23.36 16.51
CA GLY A 39 -5.13 -23.31 15.27
C GLY A 39 -4.14 -24.48 15.22
N THR A 40 -3.85 -24.95 14.01
CA THR A 40 -2.83 -25.98 13.77
C THR A 40 -1.45 -25.34 13.93
N ALA A 41 -0.67 -25.80 14.91
CA ALA A 41 0.69 -25.34 15.10
C ALA A 41 1.60 -25.82 13.95
N ILE A 42 2.50 -24.93 13.50
CA ILE A 42 3.49 -25.18 12.46
C ILE A 42 4.88 -24.92 13.05
N ASP A 43 5.71 -25.96 13.07
CA ASP A 43 7.10 -25.93 13.58
C ASP A 43 8.13 -26.17 12.47
N SER A 44 7.67 -26.33 11.23
CA SER A 44 8.50 -26.62 10.06
C SER A 44 7.81 -26.15 8.78
N CYS A 45 8.62 -25.79 7.77
CA CYS A 45 8.11 -25.39 6.45
C CYS A 45 7.19 -26.47 5.86
N THR A 46 6.03 -26.07 5.36
CA THR A 46 4.96 -27.01 4.97
C THR A 46 4.06 -26.44 3.88
N THR A 47 3.27 -27.31 3.27
CA THR A 47 2.10 -26.95 2.48
C THR A 47 0.85 -26.97 3.36
N ILE A 48 0.03 -25.93 3.24
CA ILE A 48 -1.30 -25.80 3.83
C ILE A 48 -2.31 -25.98 2.69
N ASP A 49 -2.90 -27.17 2.62
CA ASP A 49 -3.78 -27.60 1.52
C ASP A 49 -5.26 -27.71 1.92
N SER A 50 -5.60 -27.24 3.13
CA SER A 50 -6.93 -27.33 3.70
C SER A 50 -7.31 -26.04 4.43
N PRO A 51 -8.56 -25.55 4.30
CA PRO A 51 -9.07 -24.41 5.06
C PRO A 51 -8.84 -24.55 6.56
N GLY A 52 -8.60 -23.44 7.25
CA GLY A 52 -8.43 -23.43 8.70
C GLY A 52 -7.45 -22.37 9.19
N THR A 53 -7.24 -22.37 10.51
CA THR A 53 -6.27 -21.49 11.16
C THR A 53 -4.99 -22.26 11.46
N TYR A 54 -3.85 -21.64 11.14
CA TYR A 54 -2.51 -22.17 11.33
C TYR A 54 -1.66 -21.10 12.02
N THR A 55 -0.80 -21.52 12.93
CA THR A 55 0.02 -20.61 13.73
C THR A 55 1.45 -21.14 13.78
N LEU A 56 2.45 -20.30 13.50
CA LEU A 56 3.84 -20.70 13.71
C LEU A 56 4.10 -20.87 15.22
N ASP A 57 4.81 -21.92 15.61
CA ASP A 57 5.20 -22.20 17.00
C ASP A 57 6.74 -22.13 17.21
N SER A 58 7.47 -21.83 16.13
CA SER A 58 8.91 -21.61 16.14
C SER A 58 9.35 -20.81 14.92
N ASP A 59 10.54 -20.21 15.01
CA ASP A 59 11.21 -19.65 13.85
C ASP A 59 11.54 -20.77 12.85
N LEU A 60 11.41 -20.45 11.56
CA LEU A 60 11.61 -21.39 10.46
C LEU A 60 12.78 -20.94 9.58
N SER A 61 13.37 -21.87 8.84
CA SER A 61 14.38 -21.56 7.83
C SER A 61 14.24 -22.44 6.60
N ALA A 62 14.46 -21.87 5.42
CA ALA A 62 14.41 -22.58 4.15
C ALA A 62 15.37 -22.00 3.08
N ASP A 63 15.95 -22.89 2.27
CA ASP A 63 16.70 -22.50 1.06
C ASP A 63 15.78 -22.36 -0.17
N SER A 64 14.48 -22.62 -0.02
CA SER A 64 13.46 -22.55 -1.06
C SER A 64 12.16 -21.97 -0.47
N THR A 65 11.04 -22.09 -1.19
CA THR A 65 9.74 -21.71 -0.63
C THR A 65 9.46 -22.45 0.68
N CYS A 66 9.09 -21.73 1.74
CA CYS A 66 8.86 -22.32 3.07
C CYS A 66 7.38 -22.68 3.29
N ILE A 67 6.48 -21.70 3.32
CA ILE A 67 5.05 -21.95 3.52
C ILE A 67 4.31 -21.78 2.20
N GLN A 68 3.67 -22.85 1.73
CA GLN A 68 2.80 -22.83 0.55
C GLN A 68 1.35 -22.99 0.97
N ILE A 69 0.50 -22.01 0.69
CA ILE A 69 -0.93 -22.06 0.93
C ILE A 69 -1.61 -22.33 -0.41
N THR A 70 -2.21 -23.51 -0.54
CA THR A 70 -2.85 -23.98 -1.77
C THR A 70 -4.37 -24.13 -1.62
N ALA A 71 -4.94 -23.64 -0.52
CA ALA A 71 -6.36 -23.68 -0.22
C ALA A 71 -6.91 -22.31 0.17
N SER A 72 -8.17 -22.07 -0.19
CA SER A 72 -8.96 -20.91 0.27
C SER A 72 -9.29 -21.00 1.76
N ASP A 73 -9.77 -19.89 2.33
CA ASP A 73 -10.24 -19.81 3.72
C ASP A 73 -9.18 -20.25 4.76
N VAL A 74 -7.92 -19.89 4.49
CA VAL A 74 -6.76 -20.15 5.35
C VAL A 74 -6.40 -18.88 6.11
N THR A 75 -6.17 -19.01 7.42
CA THR A 75 -5.50 -17.98 8.21
C THR A 75 -4.15 -18.53 8.67
N LEU A 76 -3.06 -17.91 8.21
CA LEU A 76 -1.72 -18.10 8.75
C LEU A 76 -1.41 -16.94 9.70
N ASP A 77 -1.10 -17.26 10.95
CA ASP A 77 -0.58 -16.32 11.95
C ASP A 77 0.88 -16.65 12.24
N GLY A 78 1.77 -15.70 12.00
CA GLY A 78 3.20 -15.87 12.31
C GLY A 78 3.51 -15.82 13.81
N ASP A 79 2.61 -15.31 14.65
CA ASP A 79 2.78 -15.17 16.10
C ASP A 79 4.12 -14.53 16.55
N GLY A 80 4.71 -13.69 15.67
CA GLY A 80 6.01 -13.05 15.90
C GLY A 80 7.23 -13.91 15.60
N HIS A 81 7.05 -15.08 15.00
CA HIS A 81 8.13 -15.92 14.51
C HIS A 81 8.66 -15.46 13.14
N THR A 82 9.97 -15.63 12.96
CA THR A 82 10.66 -15.30 11.71
C THR A 82 10.76 -16.54 10.80
N ILE A 83 10.60 -16.32 9.50
CA ILE A 83 10.94 -17.27 8.45
C ILE A 83 12.19 -16.73 7.74
N GLU A 84 13.31 -17.44 7.86
CA GLU A 84 14.61 -17.04 7.27
C GLU A 84 14.92 -17.80 5.99
N GLY A 85 15.27 -17.07 4.93
CA GLY A 85 15.55 -17.59 3.60
C GLY A 85 17.03 -17.61 3.21
N GLY A 86 17.38 -18.46 2.24
CA GLY A 86 18.72 -18.58 1.64
C GLY A 86 18.99 -17.71 0.40
N SER A 87 18.28 -16.59 0.24
CA SER A 87 18.23 -15.71 -0.95
C SER A 87 17.49 -16.29 -2.18
N SER A 88 16.72 -17.36 -2.00
CA SER A 88 15.88 -17.97 -3.05
C SER A 88 14.52 -18.37 -2.53
N GLY A 89 13.55 -18.53 -3.44
CA GLY A 89 12.20 -18.98 -3.11
C GLY A 89 11.34 -17.88 -2.47
N VAL A 90 10.26 -18.31 -1.82
CA VAL A 90 9.25 -17.44 -1.22
C VAL A 90 9.06 -17.76 0.27
N GLY A 91 9.02 -16.75 1.15
CA GLY A 91 8.76 -16.98 2.57
C GLY A 91 7.37 -17.57 2.79
N VAL A 92 6.33 -16.85 2.32
CA VAL A 92 4.94 -17.32 2.28
C VAL A 92 4.37 -17.14 0.88
N GLU A 93 3.96 -18.23 0.25
CA GLU A 93 3.36 -18.26 -1.08
C GLU A 93 1.90 -18.69 -1.00
N VAL A 94 0.98 -17.83 -1.44
CA VAL A 94 -0.43 -18.15 -1.67
C VAL A 94 -0.62 -18.38 -3.16
N SER A 95 -0.74 -19.65 -3.56
CA SER A 95 -0.93 -20.02 -4.95
C SER A 95 -1.55 -21.41 -5.05
N GLY A 96 -2.48 -21.60 -5.98
CA GLY A 96 -3.15 -22.89 -6.20
C GLY A 96 -3.51 -23.12 -7.67
N ASP A 97 -4.10 -24.29 -7.95
CA ASP A 97 -4.54 -24.67 -9.30
C ASP A 97 -5.72 -23.82 -9.82
N SER A 98 -6.41 -23.14 -8.91
CA SER A 98 -7.49 -22.19 -9.18
C SER A 98 -7.27 -20.91 -8.38
N THR A 99 -8.08 -19.89 -8.63
CA THR A 99 -8.08 -18.68 -7.80
C THR A 99 -8.39 -19.04 -6.35
N LEU A 100 -7.50 -18.63 -5.44
CA LEU A 100 -7.69 -18.80 -4.00
C LEU A 100 -8.40 -17.58 -3.43
N SER A 101 -9.30 -17.78 -2.47
CA SER A 101 -10.08 -16.70 -1.86
C SER A 101 -10.04 -16.77 -0.34
N GLY A 102 -10.18 -15.64 0.34
CA GLY A 102 -10.33 -15.59 1.81
C GLY A 102 -9.06 -16.00 2.58
N VAL A 103 -7.88 -15.86 1.97
CA VAL A 103 -6.60 -16.18 2.63
C VAL A 103 -6.10 -14.98 3.43
N THR A 104 -5.84 -15.18 4.71
CA THR A 104 -5.23 -14.19 5.62
C THR A 104 -3.82 -14.63 6.01
N VAL A 105 -2.83 -13.79 5.76
CA VAL A 105 -1.46 -13.93 6.28
C VAL A 105 -1.20 -12.76 7.23
N LYS A 106 -0.92 -13.03 8.50
CA LYS A 106 -0.72 -11.97 9.50
C LYS A 106 0.44 -12.24 10.44
N ASN A 107 1.05 -11.18 10.94
CA ASN A 107 2.13 -11.22 11.93
C ASN A 107 3.31 -12.14 11.53
N VAL A 108 3.56 -12.26 10.22
CA VAL A 108 4.68 -13.05 9.69
C VAL A 108 5.86 -12.12 9.45
N GLU A 109 7.04 -12.53 9.90
CA GLU A 109 8.30 -11.88 9.53
C GLU A 109 9.07 -12.77 8.56
N THR A 110 9.46 -12.23 7.40
CA THR A 110 10.29 -12.94 6.41
C THR A 110 11.55 -12.15 6.10
N THR A 111 12.66 -12.86 5.92
CA THR A 111 13.94 -12.26 5.53
C THR A 111 14.71 -13.17 4.56
N GLY A 112 15.47 -12.58 3.63
CA GLY A 112 16.39 -13.34 2.78
C GLY A 112 15.72 -14.23 1.73
N PHE A 113 14.60 -13.81 1.15
CA PHE A 113 13.92 -14.55 0.08
C PHE A 113 14.01 -13.83 -1.28
N THR A 114 13.69 -14.52 -2.38
CA THR A 114 13.39 -13.79 -3.61
C THR A 114 12.11 -12.98 -3.43
N ARG A 115 11.08 -13.58 -2.81
CA ARG A 115 9.84 -12.93 -2.43
C ARG A 115 9.55 -13.15 -0.95
N GLY A 116 9.27 -12.09 -0.18
CA GLY A 116 8.89 -12.22 1.22
C GLY A 116 7.52 -12.91 1.34
N ILE A 117 6.49 -12.21 0.87
CA ILE A 117 5.10 -12.69 0.84
C ILE A 117 4.55 -12.51 -0.58
N LEU A 118 4.12 -13.59 -1.21
CA LEU A 118 3.50 -13.59 -2.53
C LEU A 118 2.06 -14.07 -2.45
N PHE A 119 1.12 -13.25 -2.92
CA PHE A 119 -0.19 -13.69 -3.34
C PHE A 119 -0.20 -13.77 -4.86
N GLN A 120 -0.51 -14.95 -5.40
CA GLN A 120 -0.56 -15.18 -6.84
C GLN A 120 -1.87 -15.85 -7.23
N ASN A 121 -2.61 -15.22 -8.15
CA ASN A 121 -3.93 -15.70 -8.59
C ASN A 121 -4.87 -15.91 -7.39
N ALA A 122 -5.12 -14.83 -6.66
CA ALA A 122 -5.91 -14.84 -5.43
C ALA A 122 -6.89 -13.66 -5.39
N GLU A 123 -7.95 -13.77 -4.60
CA GLU A 123 -8.96 -12.72 -4.39
C GLU A 123 -9.37 -12.65 -2.91
N ASP A 124 -10.01 -11.56 -2.49
CA ASP A 124 -10.55 -11.38 -1.14
C ASP A 124 -9.53 -11.71 -0.01
N GLY A 125 -8.26 -11.40 -0.25
CA GLY A 125 -7.15 -11.73 0.64
C GLY A 125 -6.89 -10.69 1.72
N THR A 126 -6.07 -11.03 2.71
CA THR A 126 -5.54 -10.07 3.68
C THR A 126 -4.08 -10.36 4.04
N ILE A 127 -3.22 -9.35 3.94
CA ILE A 127 -1.87 -9.33 4.53
C ILE A 127 -1.86 -8.28 5.64
N ALA A 128 -1.53 -8.65 6.87
CA ALA A 128 -1.68 -7.75 8.01
C ALA A 128 -0.58 -7.85 9.07
N GLY A 129 0.04 -6.72 9.43
CA GLY A 129 1.04 -6.70 10.51
C GLY A 129 2.28 -7.54 10.19
N SER A 130 2.55 -7.80 8.92
CA SER A 130 3.66 -8.65 8.49
C SER A 130 4.86 -7.80 8.07
N THR A 131 6.06 -8.35 8.19
CA THR A 131 7.31 -7.69 7.87
C THR A 131 8.08 -8.49 6.83
N THR A 132 8.58 -7.83 5.79
CA THR A 132 9.42 -8.44 4.74
C THR A 132 10.70 -7.63 4.57
N THR A 133 11.84 -8.30 4.65
CA THR A 133 13.18 -7.68 4.59
C THR A 133 14.14 -8.46 3.70
N ASP A 134 15.17 -7.79 3.19
CA ASP A 134 16.25 -8.38 2.40
C ASP A 134 15.75 -9.27 1.24
N ALA A 135 14.63 -8.90 0.62
CA ALA A 135 14.05 -9.62 -0.51
C ALA A 135 14.19 -8.87 -1.83
N THR A 136 14.07 -9.60 -2.95
CA THR A 136 13.95 -8.91 -4.25
C THR A 136 12.59 -8.22 -4.35
N GLU A 137 11.53 -8.92 -3.99
CA GLU A 137 10.17 -8.40 -3.92
C GLU A 137 9.65 -8.64 -2.49
N GLY A 138 9.31 -7.59 -1.74
CA GLY A 138 8.90 -7.70 -0.33
C GLY A 138 7.52 -8.32 -0.19
N ILE A 139 6.48 -7.51 -0.45
CA ILE A 139 5.08 -7.94 -0.54
C ILE A 139 4.63 -7.83 -2.00
N THR A 140 4.12 -8.91 -2.56
CA THR A 140 3.75 -8.99 -3.98
C THR A 140 2.34 -9.50 -4.17
N LEU A 141 1.53 -8.73 -4.89
CA LEU A 141 0.21 -9.11 -5.40
C LEU A 141 0.31 -9.32 -6.91
N LEU A 142 0.24 -10.59 -7.36
CA LEU A 142 0.41 -10.97 -8.75
C LEU A 142 -0.87 -11.60 -9.32
N SER A 143 -1.55 -10.87 -10.21
CA SER A 143 -2.89 -11.31 -10.67
C SER A 143 -3.79 -11.57 -9.47
N THR A 144 -3.79 -10.61 -8.55
CA THR A 144 -4.52 -10.68 -7.29
C THR A 144 -5.42 -9.47 -7.16
N ASP A 145 -6.67 -9.73 -6.83
CA ASP A 145 -7.72 -8.72 -6.80
C ASP A 145 -8.37 -8.63 -5.42
N ASP A 146 -9.06 -7.52 -5.14
CA ASP A 146 -9.89 -7.31 -3.95
C ASP A 146 -9.19 -7.67 -2.61
N THR A 147 -7.87 -7.49 -2.55
CA THR A 147 -7.04 -7.87 -1.40
C THR A 147 -6.63 -6.65 -0.57
N THR A 148 -6.60 -6.83 0.75
CA THR A 148 -6.16 -5.79 1.68
C THR A 148 -4.74 -6.04 2.19
N VAL A 149 -3.83 -5.08 2.03
CA VAL A 149 -2.54 -5.03 2.73
C VAL A 149 -2.60 -3.93 3.77
N ARG A 150 -2.44 -4.26 5.05
CA ARG A 150 -2.61 -3.28 6.12
C ARG A 150 -1.58 -3.37 7.23
N GLY A 151 -1.09 -2.22 7.70
CA GLY A 151 -0.18 -2.13 8.85
C GLY A 151 1.07 -3.01 8.70
N SER A 152 1.50 -3.27 7.46
CA SER A 152 2.63 -4.15 7.15
C SER A 152 3.87 -3.34 6.81
N THR A 153 5.04 -3.95 6.87
CA THR A 153 6.32 -3.30 6.60
C THR A 153 7.08 -4.07 5.53
N ALA A 154 7.49 -3.39 4.46
CA ALA A 154 8.42 -3.89 3.47
C ALA A 154 9.62 -2.94 3.41
N THR A 155 10.77 -3.39 3.91
CA THR A 155 11.96 -2.56 4.01
C THR A 155 13.23 -3.29 3.59
N ASP A 156 14.22 -2.56 3.08
CA ASP A 156 15.48 -3.11 2.55
C ASP A 156 15.26 -4.16 1.42
N ASN A 157 14.20 -4.01 0.63
CA ASN A 157 13.92 -4.86 -0.53
C ASN A 157 14.25 -4.14 -1.84
N ALA A 158 14.33 -4.85 -2.97
CA ALA A 158 14.37 -4.15 -4.26
C ALA A 158 13.01 -3.51 -4.56
N LEU A 159 11.91 -4.26 -4.46
CA LEU A 159 10.54 -3.73 -4.54
C LEU A 159 9.89 -3.89 -3.16
N GLY A 160 9.38 -2.80 -2.58
CA GLY A 160 8.70 -2.82 -1.28
C GLY A 160 7.35 -3.54 -1.38
N VAL A 161 6.36 -2.84 -1.95
CA VAL A 161 5.02 -3.38 -2.22
C VAL A 161 4.78 -3.33 -3.73
N GLU A 162 4.67 -4.51 -4.37
CA GLU A 162 4.44 -4.65 -5.81
C GLU A 162 3.02 -5.12 -6.12
N LEU A 163 2.33 -4.40 -7.00
CA LEU A 163 1.06 -4.79 -7.61
C LEU A 163 1.24 -5.00 -9.10
N ARG A 164 1.09 -6.25 -9.57
CA ARG A 164 1.28 -6.60 -10.97
C ARG A 164 0.07 -7.32 -11.56
N LYS A 165 -0.59 -6.67 -12.53
CA LYS A 165 -1.88 -7.13 -13.08
C LYS A 165 -2.92 -7.35 -11.97
N ALA A 166 -2.95 -6.45 -10.98
CA ALA A 166 -3.69 -6.60 -9.73
C ALA A 166 -4.66 -5.43 -9.56
N SER A 167 -5.94 -5.70 -9.30
CA SER A 167 -6.99 -4.66 -9.31
C SER A 167 -7.87 -4.66 -8.07
N GLY A 168 -8.45 -3.51 -7.73
CA GLY A 168 -9.39 -3.41 -6.60
C GLY A 168 -8.75 -3.60 -5.23
N ASN A 169 -7.42 -3.51 -5.11
CA ASN A 169 -6.73 -3.76 -3.84
C ASN A 169 -6.70 -2.51 -2.96
N THR A 170 -6.72 -2.72 -1.64
CA THR A 170 -6.58 -1.64 -0.64
C THR A 170 -5.28 -1.82 0.13
N ILE A 171 -4.41 -0.81 0.08
CA ILE A 171 -3.18 -0.74 0.85
C ILE A 171 -3.34 0.39 1.85
N THR A 172 -3.13 0.12 3.14
CA THR A 172 -3.35 1.14 4.17
C THR A 172 -2.43 1.03 5.37
N GLY A 173 -1.89 2.17 5.82
CA GLY A 173 -0.98 2.22 6.96
C GLY A 173 0.26 1.33 6.78
N THR A 174 0.65 1.05 5.53
CA THR A 174 1.77 0.19 5.17
C THR A 174 3.03 1.02 5.00
N THR A 175 4.17 0.49 5.43
CA THR A 175 5.47 1.14 5.31
C THR A 175 6.33 0.45 4.25
N ALA A 176 6.73 1.17 3.20
CA ALA A 176 7.57 0.72 2.10
C ALA A 176 8.84 1.59 2.01
N ASN A 177 9.76 1.44 2.96
CA ASN A 177 10.93 2.30 3.12
C ASN A 177 12.25 1.63 2.77
N ASP A 178 13.25 2.43 2.39
CA ASP A 178 14.62 1.98 2.15
C ASP A 178 14.72 0.85 1.10
N ASN A 179 13.74 0.80 0.19
CA ASN A 179 13.73 -0.13 -0.93
C ASN A 179 14.38 0.52 -2.17
N LYS A 180 14.56 -0.24 -3.25
CA LYS A 180 14.88 0.42 -4.54
C LYS A 180 13.65 1.18 -5.09
N TYR A 181 12.47 0.59 -5.00
CA TYR A 181 11.18 1.21 -5.25
C TYR A 181 10.24 0.92 -4.07
N GLY A 182 9.54 1.94 -3.57
CA GLY A 182 8.61 1.82 -2.45
C GLY A 182 7.30 1.13 -2.83
N LEU A 183 6.33 1.93 -3.27
CA LEU A 183 5.05 1.47 -3.81
C LEU A 183 5.16 1.34 -5.34
N HIS A 184 5.09 0.11 -5.86
CA HIS A 184 5.32 -0.20 -7.27
C HIS A 184 4.08 -0.83 -7.90
N ILE A 185 3.47 -0.14 -8.85
CA ILE A 185 2.26 -0.60 -9.55
C ILE A 185 2.59 -0.77 -11.04
N GLU A 186 2.31 -1.93 -11.62
CA GLU A 186 2.57 -2.14 -13.04
C GLU A 186 1.60 -3.07 -13.78
N ARG A 187 1.62 -2.95 -15.12
CA ARG A 187 0.98 -3.86 -16.08
C ARG A 187 -0.54 -3.89 -16.00
N GLY A 188 -1.18 -2.71 -15.96
CA GLY A 188 -2.63 -2.61 -15.98
C GLY A 188 -3.30 -2.99 -14.66
N SER A 189 -2.62 -2.75 -13.54
CA SER A 189 -3.20 -2.82 -12.20
C SER A 189 -4.14 -1.63 -11.98
N LEU A 190 -5.44 -1.84 -11.82
CA LEU A 190 -6.45 -0.76 -11.83
C LEU A 190 -7.27 -0.72 -10.54
N HIS A 191 -7.90 0.41 -10.24
CA HIS A 191 -8.83 0.60 -9.12
C HIS A 191 -8.21 0.29 -7.75
N ASN A 192 -6.90 0.52 -7.59
CA ASN A 192 -6.21 0.30 -6.32
C ASN A 192 -6.25 1.57 -5.47
N GLU A 193 -6.38 1.40 -4.16
CA GLU A 193 -6.42 2.51 -3.19
C GLU A 193 -5.27 2.38 -2.20
N PHE A 194 -4.49 3.44 -2.04
CA PHE A 194 -3.41 3.57 -1.06
C PHE A 194 -3.76 4.71 -0.10
N THR A 195 -3.83 4.42 1.21
CA THR A 195 -4.28 5.41 2.20
C THR A 195 -3.45 5.38 3.48
N GLY A 196 -2.79 6.50 3.75
CA GLY A 196 -1.99 6.70 4.97
C GLY A 196 -0.74 5.83 5.01
N ASP A 197 -0.17 5.52 3.84
CA ASP A 197 1.04 4.74 3.71
C ASP A 197 2.29 5.61 3.84
N THR A 198 3.42 4.98 4.14
CA THR A 198 4.74 5.64 4.20
C THR A 198 5.66 5.00 3.17
N ALA A 199 6.28 5.79 2.31
CA ALA A 199 7.31 5.33 1.40
C ALA A 199 8.41 6.39 1.29
N SER A 200 9.55 6.11 1.92
CA SER A 200 10.64 7.07 2.09
C SER A 200 11.99 6.37 2.11
N GLY A 201 13.06 7.10 1.80
CA GLY A 201 14.41 6.52 1.74
C GLY A 201 14.62 5.57 0.56
N ASN A 202 13.65 5.47 -0.36
CA ASN A 202 13.76 4.59 -1.51
C ASN A 202 14.78 5.12 -2.53
N VAL A 203 15.57 4.23 -3.12
CA VAL A 203 16.71 4.62 -3.99
C VAL A 203 16.23 5.36 -5.25
N PHE A 204 15.13 4.92 -5.84
CA PHE A 204 14.59 5.51 -7.07
C PHE A 204 13.31 6.29 -6.84
N TRP A 205 12.21 5.62 -6.51
CA TRP A 205 10.90 6.24 -6.38
C TRP A 205 10.16 5.70 -5.17
N ASP A 206 9.51 6.61 -4.46
CA ASP A 206 8.63 6.29 -3.34
C ASP A 206 7.29 5.77 -3.86
N PHE A 207 6.80 6.38 -4.95
CA PHE A 207 5.66 5.91 -5.73
C PHE A 207 6.05 5.72 -7.18
N TYR A 208 5.66 4.59 -7.76
CA TYR A 208 5.94 4.23 -9.14
C TYR A 208 4.76 3.50 -9.78
N SER A 209 4.34 3.98 -10.95
CA SER A 209 3.26 3.43 -11.77
C SER A 209 3.75 3.32 -13.21
N ASP A 210 3.81 2.13 -13.81
CA ASP A 210 4.34 1.92 -15.18
C ASP A 210 3.67 0.78 -15.96
N ARG A 211 3.96 0.73 -17.26
CA ARG A 211 3.58 -0.31 -18.23
C ARG A 211 2.08 -0.36 -18.50
N TYR A 212 1.44 0.80 -18.46
CA TYR A 212 0.10 0.97 -18.99
C TYR A 212 0.16 1.21 -20.50
N SER A 213 -0.73 0.54 -21.23
CA SER A 213 -0.88 0.78 -22.67
C SER A 213 -1.53 2.15 -22.89
N PRO A 214 -1.22 2.87 -23.99
CA PRO A 214 -1.87 4.14 -24.29
C PRO A 214 -3.41 4.01 -24.25
N GLY A 215 -4.06 4.89 -23.46
CA GLY A 215 -5.51 4.90 -23.26
C GLY A 215 -6.03 3.95 -22.18
N VAL A 216 -5.15 3.27 -21.45
CA VAL A 216 -5.48 2.58 -20.19
C VAL A 216 -4.89 3.40 -19.07
N ASP A 217 -5.66 4.34 -18.55
CA ASP A 217 -5.20 5.19 -17.47
C ASP A 217 -5.31 4.42 -16.14
N SER A 218 -4.27 4.51 -15.33
CA SER A 218 -4.36 4.15 -13.92
C SER A 218 -5.35 5.08 -13.25
N ASP A 219 -6.36 4.50 -12.64
CA ASP A 219 -7.28 5.14 -11.73
C ASP A 219 -6.91 4.84 -10.26
N THR A 220 -5.67 4.41 -10.03
CA THR A 220 -5.13 4.25 -8.67
C THR A 220 -5.14 5.57 -7.93
N THR A 221 -5.68 5.55 -6.71
CA THR A 221 -5.71 6.71 -5.81
C THR A 221 -4.73 6.50 -4.67
N VAL A 222 -3.94 7.54 -4.39
CA VAL A 222 -3.01 7.57 -3.27
C VAL A 222 -3.33 8.79 -2.42
N SER A 223 -3.64 8.58 -1.15
CA SER A 223 -4.02 9.64 -0.22
C SER A 223 -3.16 9.59 1.04
N ASN A 224 -2.67 10.75 1.47
CA ASN A 224 -1.80 10.92 2.62
C ASN A 224 -0.55 10.02 2.56
N LEU A 225 0.10 9.93 1.40
CA LEU A 225 1.39 9.24 1.28
C LEU A 225 2.47 10.08 1.94
N ASP A 226 3.06 9.54 3.00
CA ASP A 226 4.22 10.14 3.66
C ASP A 226 5.51 9.72 2.95
N MET A 227 6.15 10.66 2.25
CA MET A 227 7.47 10.48 1.63
C MET A 227 8.62 10.93 2.53
N GLY A 228 8.39 11.00 3.84
CA GLY A 228 9.34 11.32 4.90
C GLY A 228 9.47 12.82 5.16
N SER A 229 9.69 13.63 4.12
CA SER A 229 9.82 15.09 4.23
C SER A 229 8.69 15.88 3.56
N VAL A 230 7.74 15.18 2.95
CA VAL A 230 6.54 15.74 2.32
C VAL A 230 5.44 14.69 2.35
N THR A 231 4.21 15.14 2.59
CA THR A 231 3.01 14.31 2.46
C THR A 231 2.25 14.73 1.22
N VAL A 232 1.77 13.76 0.44
CA VAL A 232 1.08 14.01 -0.83
C VAL A 232 -0.17 13.17 -0.99
N ASP A 233 -1.13 13.70 -1.74
CA ASP A 233 -2.11 12.87 -2.45
C ASP A 233 -1.72 12.85 -3.92
N LEU A 234 -1.82 11.70 -4.57
CA LEU A 234 -1.50 11.58 -5.98
C LEU A 234 -2.38 10.55 -6.69
N SER A 235 -2.55 10.76 -7.99
CA SER A 235 -2.97 9.74 -8.92
C SER A 235 -2.11 9.88 -10.17
N GLY A 236 -1.78 8.77 -10.83
CA GLY A 236 -0.97 8.86 -12.03
C GLY A 236 -0.74 7.55 -12.77
N THR A 237 -0.51 7.72 -14.07
CA THR A 237 -0.29 6.65 -15.05
C THR A 237 1.10 6.80 -15.64
N ASN A 238 1.91 5.74 -15.67
CA ASN A 238 3.25 5.78 -16.27
C ASN A 238 4.15 6.88 -15.68
N VAL A 239 4.11 7.06 -14.35
CA VAL A 239 4.85 8.10 -13.62
C VAL A 239 5.63 7.53 -12.43
N GLY A 240 6.65 8.26 -12.01
CA GLY A 240 7.29 8.09 -10.70
C GLY A 240 7.27 9.38 -9.89
N ALA A 241 7.15 9.27 -8.57
CA ALA A 241 7.22 10.39 -7.64
C ALA A 241 8.09 10.06 -6.43
N ARG A 242 8.83 11.06 -5.94
CA ARG A 242 9.59 10.99 -4.69
C ARG A 242 9.74 12.37 -4.06
N ALA A 243 10.05 12.42 -2.78
CA ALA A 243 10.44 13.66 -2.12
C ALA A 243 11.73 14.24 -2.73
N GLU A 244 11.76 15.56 -2.96
CA GLU A 244 12.95 16.26 -3.47
C GLU A 244 13.08 17.65 -2.82
N PRO A 245 14.20 17.93 -2.12
CA PRO A 245 14.47 19.25 -1.58
C PRO A 245 14.45 20.33 -2.66
N VAL A 246 13.82 21.46 -2.36
CA VAL A 246 13.87 22.64 -3.24
C VAL A 246 15.29 23.23 -3.17
N THR A 247 15.96 23.25 -4.31
CA THR A 247 17.30 23.86 -4.46
C THR A 247 17.23 25.01 -5.46
N GLY A 248 18.18 25.94 -5.39
CA GLY A 248 18.19 27.13 -6.24
C GLY A 248 17.34 28.28 -5.70
N GLU A 249 17.27 29.38 -6.46
CA GLU A 249 16.37 30.49 -6.15
C GLU A 249 14.96 30.17 -6.67
N GLY A 250 13.96 30.35 -5.81
CA GLY A 250 12.55 30.22 -6.19
C GLY A 250 12.09 31.32 -7.17
N PRO A 251 10.80 31.29 -7.57
CA PRO A 251 10.21 32.39 -8.33
C PRO A 251 10.40 33.74 -7.63
N SER A 252 10.65 34.80 -8.40
CA SER A 252 10.92 36.13 -7.84
C SER A 252 9.79 36.61 -6.91
N GLY A 253 10.16 37.02 -5.69
CA GLY A 253 9.23 37.53 -4.69
C GLY A 253 8.43 36.45 -3.95
N ARG A 254 8.81 35.17 -4.09
CA ARG A 254 8.18 34.04 -3.41
C ARG A 254 9.21 33.20 -2.67
N GLU A 255 8.76 32.54 -1.61
CA GLU A 255 9.54 31.62 -0.79
C GLU A 255 8.93 30.22 -0.86
N ALA A 256 9.77 29.19 -0.80
CA ALA A 256 9.34 27.80 -0.84
C ALA A 256 8.65 27.42 0.47
N VAL A 257 7.61 26.59 0.39
CA VAL A 257 6.90 26.03 1.54
C VAL A 257 7.20 24.54 1.58
N GLY A 258 7.96 24.11 2.60
CA GLY A 258 8.32 22.71 2.81
C GLY A 258 9.21 22.12 1.70
N THR A 259 9.00 20.83 1.42
CA THR A 259 9.77 20.04 0.46
C THR A 259 8.98 19.85 -0.84
N GLY A 260 9.67 19.81 -1.97
CA GLY A 260 9.07 19.54 -3.28
C GLY A 260 8.92 18.04 -3.55
N VAL A 261 8.37 17.75 -4.72
CA VAL A 261 8.17 16.41 -5.26
C VAL A 261 8.86 16.36 -6.62
N ARG A 262 9.74 15.39 -6.81
CA ARG A 262 10.31 15.08 -8.13
C ARG A 262 9.42 14.09 -8.85
N THR A 263 9.02 14.41 -10.06
CA THR A 263 8.24 13.56 -10.96
C THR A 263 9.09 13.08 -12.15
N THR A 264 8.64 11.99 -12.78
CA THR A 264 9.15 11.47 -14.06
C THR A 264 8.03 10.79 -14.83
N ASP A 265 8.21 10.61 -16.13
CA ASP A 265 7.35 9.82 -17.01
C ASP A 265 8.05 8.52 -17.49
N TYR A 266 7.24 7.55 -17.92
CA TYR A 266 7.69 6.25 -18.45
C TYR A 266 7.05 5.87 -19.80
N GLY A 267 6.48 6.83 -20.52
CA GLY A 267 5.99 6.58 -21.87
C GLY A 267 4.81 7.45 -22.27
N GLU A 268 4.17 7.06 -23.38
CA GLU A 268 2.98 7.74 -23.88
C GLU A 268 1.82 7.62 -22.86
N GLY A 269 1.00 8.68 -22.79
CA GLY A 269 -0.14 8.72 -21.87
C GLY A 269 0.24 8.95 -20.40
N SER A 270 1.48 9.37 -20.12
CA SER A 270 1.86 9.78 -18.77
C SER A 270 1.03 10.98 -18.30
N ASP A 271 0.40 10.84 -17.14
CA ASP A 271 -0.37 11.90 -16.48
C ASP A 271 -0.27 11.74 -14.96
N ILE A 272 -0.30 12.86 -14.26
CA ILE A 272 -0.27 12.91 -12.79
C ILE A 272 -1.08 14.10 -12.28
N SER A 273 -1.88 13.81 -11.27
CA SER A 273 -2.47 14.80 -10.37
C SER A 273 -1.76 14.73 -9.04
N LEU A 274 -1.45 15.89 -8.46
CA LEU A 274 -0.66 16.00 -7.24
C LEU A 274 -1.28 17.03 -6.30
N THR A 275 -1.43 16.64 -5.05
CA THR A 275 -1.70 17.52 -3.92
C THR A 275 -0.53 17.45 -2.96
N ILE A 276 0.07 18.59 -2.63
CA ILE A 276 1.10 18.70 -1.60
C ILE A 276 0.47 19.24 -0.32
N HIS A 277 0.64 18.52 0.78
CA HIS A 277 0.26 18.96 2.12
C HIS A 277 1.40 19.80 2.73
N TYR A 278 1.08 20.87 3.44
CA TYR A 278 2.04 21.68 4.19
C TYR A 278 1.67 21.78 5.66
N ALA A 279 2.65 22.06 6.52
CA ALA A 279 2.40 22.29 7.94
C ALA A 279 2.34 23.80 8.25
N ASP A 280 1.56 24.20 9.25
CA ASP A 280 1.51 25.59 9.74
C ASP A 280 2.91 26.13 10.14
N GLY A 281 3.83 25.23 10.51
CA GLY A 281 5.21 25.59 10.82
C GLY A 281 6.00 26.12 9.62
N ASP A 282 5.63 25.70 8.41
CA ASP A 282 6.31 26.08 7.16
C ASP A 282 5.76 27.38 6.56
N THR A 283 4.66 27.94 7.11
CA THR A 283 3.98 29.11 6.55
C THR A 283 4.40 30.44 7.19
N SER A 284 5.36 30.42 8.12
CA SER A 284 5.77 31.59 8.90
C SER A 284 6.23 32.76 8.02
N GLY A 285 5.52 33.88 8.10
CA GLY A 285 5.84 35.09 7.32
C GLY A 285 5.29 35.08 5.89
N LEU A 286 4.53 34.05 5.51
CA LEU A 286 3.92 33.92 4.18
C LEU A 286 2.41 34.10 4.22
N VAL A 287 1.82 34.39 3.06
CA VAL A 287 0.36 34.48 2.89
C VAL A 287 -0.14 33.19 2.26
N GLU A 288 -0.82 32.34 3.02
CA GLU A 288 -1.31 31.03 2.54
C GLU A 288 -2.22 31.13 1.31
N THR A 289 -3.06 32.15 1.22
CA THR A 289 -3.93 32.36 0.04
C THR A 289 -3.16 32.71 -1.23
N SER A 290 -1.84 32.95 -1.13
CA SER A 290 -0.96 33.16 -2.28
C SER A 290 -0.23 31.91 -2.74
N PHE A 291 -0.35 30.79 -2.00
CA PHE A 291 0.34 29.55 -2.31
C PHE A 291 -0.11 29.01 -3.65
N ALA A 292 0.87 28.57 -4.44
CA ALA A 292 0.65 27.91 -5.71
C ALA A 292 1.77 26.91 -5.97
N LEU A 293 1.48 25.89 -6.77
CA LEU A 293 2.46 24.95 -7.28
C LEU A 293 3.21 25.57 -8.46
N PHE A 294 4.52 25.42 -8.42
CA PHE A 294 5.42 25.74 -9.50
C PHE A 294 6.20 24.49 -9.89
N SER A 295 6.63 24.41 -11.14
CA SER A 295 7.52 23.36 -11.63
C SER A 295 8.81 23.91 -12.22
N THR A 296 9.84 23.07 -12.23
CA THR A 296 11.12 23.33 -12.87
C THR A 296 11.77 22.04 -13.36
N ASP A 297 12.45 22.08 -14.50
CA ASP A 297 13.23 20.95 -15.01
C ASP A 297 14.69 20.98 -14.49
N SER A 298 15.19 22.16 -14.11
CA SER A 298 16.60 22.40 -13.79
C SER A 298 16.88 22.88 -12.36
N GLY A 299 15.85 23.31 -11.61
CA GLY A 299 15.99 23.89 -10.27
C GLY A 299 16.11 25.43 -10.26
N ASP A 300 16.50 26.03 -11.38
CA ASP A 300 16.87 27.45 -11.45
C ASP A 300 15.81 28.37 -12.10
N SER A 301 14.78 27.78 -12.70
CA SER A 301 13.70 28.52 -13.39
C SER A 301 12.37 27.85 -13.14
N TRP A 302 11.53 28.54 -12.36
CA TRP A 302 10.25 28.03 -11.91
C TRP A 302 9.09 28.66 -12.69
N SER A 303 8.16 27.83 -13.14
CA SER A 303 6.93 28.25 -13.83
C SER A 303 5.71 27.88 -12.99
N ALA A 304 4.76 28.79 -12.84
CA ALA A 304 3.51 28.51 -12.14
C ALA A 304 2.69 27.48 -12.93
N LEU A 305 2.02 26.56 -12.24
CA LEU A 305 1.08 25.65 -12.86
C LEU A 305 -0.30 26.30 -12.96
N ASP A 306 -0.86 26.35 -14.17
CA ASP A 306 -2.16 26.99 -14.43
C ASP A 306 -3.31 26.33 -13.68
N SER A 307 -3.23 25.02 -13.44
CA SER A 307 -4.23 24.23 -12.70
C SER A 307 -4.05 24.32 -11.17
N SER A 308 -3.08 25.07 -10.68
CA SER A 308 -2.78 25.18 -9.25
C SER A 308 -3.94 25.79 -8.46
N SER A 309 -4.31 25.15 -7.36
CA SER A 309 -5.33 25.61 -6.42
C SER A 309 -4.90 25.35 -4.98
N VAL A 310 -5.06 26.35 -4.11
CA VAL A 310 -4.80 26.23 -2.67
C VAL A 310 -6.10 26.03 -1.90
N ASP A 311 -6.08 25.11 -0.94
CA ASP A 311 -7.06 25.03 0.15
C ASP A 311 -6.34 25.28 1.49
N ALA A 312 -6.42 26.52 1.96
CA ALA A 312 -5.81 26.93 3.23
C ALA A 312 -6.55 26.40 4.47
N GLY A 313 -7.79 25.90 4.32
CA GLY A 313 -8.49 25.23 5.42
C GLY A 313 -8.02 23.79 5.62
N ALA A 314 -7.58 23.16 4.54
CA ALA A 314 -7.06 21.79 4.53
C ALA A 314 -5.52 21.72 4.50
N ASN A 315 -4.82 22.86 4.50
CA ASN A 315 -3.37 22.96 4.37
C ASN A 315 -2.80 22.22 3.14
N THR A 316 -3.44 22.38 1.99
CA THR A 316 -3.05 21.70 0.75
C THR A 316 -2.95 22.65 -0.44
N VAL A 317 -2.11 22.26 -1.42
CA VAL A 317 -2.07 22.88 -2.75
C VAL A 317 -2.06 21.78 -3.80
N SER A 318 -2.99 21.84 -4.74
CA SER A 318 -3.24 20.81 -5.74
C SER A 318 -3.06 21.32 -7.16
N ALA A 319 -2.64 20.44 -8.07
CA ALA A 319 -2.63 20.66 -9.51
C ALA A 319 -2.88 19.33 -10.26
N THR A 320 -3.45 19.44 -11.45
CA THR A 320 -3.61 18.33 -12.40
C THR A 320 -2.76 18.57 -13.64
N GLY A 321 -2.42 17.50 -14.37
CA GLY A 321 -1.55 17.60 -15.54
C GLY A 321 -0.16 18.14 -15.18
N VAL A 322 0.37 17.68 -14.05
CA VAL A 322 1.63 18.17 -13.51
C VAL A 322 2.78 17.79 -14.44
N PRO A 323 3.71 18.69 -14.80
CA PRO A 323 4.80 18.37 -15.71
C PRO A 323 5.71 17.23 -15.19
N HIS A 324 6.24 16.45 -16.13
CA HIS A 324 7.20 15.38 -15.89
C HIS A 324 8.10 15.19 -17.12
N PRO A 325 9.42 15.01 -16.94
CA PRO A 325 10.12 15.02 -15.66
C PRO A 325 10.29 16.44 -15.13
N ALA A 326 9.90 16.71 -13.88
CA ALA A 326 10.07 18.02 -13.26
C ALA A 326 10.15 17.91 -11.74
N THR A 327 10.74 18.90 -11.08
CA THR A 327 10.54 19.14 -9.64
C THR A 327 9.38 20.10 -9.48
N VAL A 328 8.47 19.78 -8.58
CA VAL A 328 7.24 20.53 -8.31
C VAL A 328 7.22 20.92 -6.84
N ALA A 329 6.94 22.18 -6.52
CA ALA A 329 6.96 22.66 -5.14
C ALA A 329 5.95 23.78 -4.91
N VAL A 330 5.58 23.98 -3.64
CA VAL A 330 4.70 25.05 -3.20
C VAL A 330 5.51 26.32 -2.95
N PHE A 331 5.05 27.46 -3.47
CA PHE A 331 5.66 28.77 -3.22
C PHE A 331 4.62 29.81 -2.80
N GLY A 332 4.93 30.57 -1.75
CA GLY A 332 4.10 31.64 -1.21
C GLY A 332 4.78 33.02 -1.26
N SER A 333 3.97 34.07 -1.34
CA SER A 333 4.44 35.45 -1.19
C SER A 333 4.60 35.80 0.28
N ALA A 334 5.63 36.60 0.59
CA ALA A 334 5.79 37.16 1.92
C ALA A 334 4.57 38.01 2.30
N GLY A 335 4.11 37.85 3.53
CA GLY A 335 3.13 38.73 4.15
C GLY A 335 3.72 40.13 4.24
N GLY A 336 3.10 41.10 3.55
CA GLY A 336 3.45 42.49 3.72
C GLY A 336 3.35 42.84 5.20
N SER A 337 4.49 42.98 5.88
CA SER A 337 4.53 43.64 7.16
C SER A 337 3.97 45.02 6.88
N GLY A 338 2.74 45.29 7.34
CA GLY A 338 2.15 46.61 7.31
C GLY A 338 3.04 47.52 8.14
N SER A 339 4.11 48.03 7.53
CA SER A 339 4.75 49.25 8.01
C SER A 339 3.65 50.29 7.90
N SER A 340 3.07 50.64 9.05
CA SER A 340 2.25 51.83 9.20
C SER A 340 3.14 53.03 8.87
N GLY A 341 3.31 53.27 7.58
CA GLY A 341 3.86 54.46 6.99
C GLY A 341 2.92 55.60 7.29
N ASP A 342 3.22 56.32 8.37
CA ASP A 342 2.71 57.65 8.66
C ASP A 342 2.86 58.56 7.41
N PRO A 343 1.79 59.18 6.87
CA PRO A 343 1.91 60.09 5.74
C PRO A 343 2.36 61.48 6.25
N GLY A 344 3.67 61.62 6.48
CA GLY A 344 4.31 62.87 6.90
C GLY A 344 4.97 63.64 5.75
N SER A 345 4.17 64.44 5.05
CA SER A 345 4.48 65.75 4.43
C SER A 345 5.90 66.06 3.87
N SER A 346 5.94 66.30 2.55
CA SER A 346 6.59 67.42 1.82
C SER A 346 6.99 66.89 0.43
N GLY A 347 6.77 67.52 -0.71
CA GLY A 347 6.53 68.91 -1.08
C GLY A 347 7.30 69.11 -2.40
N ASP A 348 6.67 69.82 -3.34
CA ASP A 348 7.29 70.49 -4.50
C ASP A 348 7.18 69.87 -5.92
N THR A 349 6.17 70.40 -6.62
CA THR A 349 6.13 70.97 -7.99
C THR A 349 6.67 70.20 -9.22
N GLY A 350 5.78 70.07 -10.22
CA GLY A 350 6.18 69.86 -11.61
C GLY A 350 4.97 69.72 -12.54
N SER A 351 4.52 70.83 -13.10
CA SER A 351 3.37 71.00 -14.00
C SER A 351 3.50 70.26 -15.34
N SER A 352 2.41 69.68 -15.86
CA SER A 352 1.93 69.96 -17.23
C SER A 352 0.50 69.43 -17.47
N ASN A 353 -0.33 70.35 -17.95
CA ASN A 353 -1.69 70.18 -18.50
C ASN A 353 -1.85 68.97 -19.45
N ASP A 354 -3.02 68.31 -19.39
CA ASP A 354 -3.92 68.30 -20.54
C ASP A 354 -5.39 68.25 -20.08
N SER A 355 -6.22 68.99 -20.80
CA SER A 355 -7.62 69.29 -20.48
C SER A 355 -8.58 68.40 -21.27
N GLY A 356 -9.66 67.97 -20.62
CA GLY A 356 -10.96 67.88 -21.28
C GLY A 356 -11.56 66.47 -21.35
N SER A 357 -12.46 66.15 -20.43
CA SER A 357 -13.89 66.11 -20.75
C SER A 357 -14.70 65.82 -19.49
N ALA A 358 -15.66 66.69 -19.23
CA ALA A 358 -16.60 66.60 -18.13
C ALA A 358 -17.79 65.71 -18.51
N ALA A 359 -18.25 64.87 -17.57
CA ALA A 359 -19.67 64.57 -17.38
C ALA A 359 -19.93 63.89 -16.03
N THR A 360 -20.37 64.72 -15.08
CA THR A 360 -21.54 64.55 -14.20
C THR A 360 -21.64 63.32 -13.28
N ASP A 361 -21.53 63.62 -11.98
CA ASP A 361 -21.97 62.81 -10.85
C ASP A 361 -23.43 62.37 -10.95
N THR A 362 -23.70 61.11 -10.62
CA THR A 362 -24.93 60.70 -9.94
C THR A 362 -24.61 59.52 -9.04
N ALA A 363 -24.44 59.81 -7.75
CA ALA A 363 -24.47 58.79 -6.71
C ALA A 363 -25.91 58.28 -6.53
N THR A 364 -26.10 56.98 -6.49
CA THR A 364 -27.24 56.36 -5.78
C THR A 364 -26.74 55.08 -5.14
N THR A 365 -26.64 55.14 -3.82
CA THR A 365 -26.43 54.00 -2.93
C THR A 365 -27.75 53.26 -2.75
N THR A 366 -27.77 51.95 -3.00
CA THR A 366 -28.68 51.03 -2.30
C THR A 366 -27.97 49.70 -2.10
N ALA A 367 -27.68 49.40 -0.84
CA ALA A 367 -27.27 48.08 -0.37
C ALA A 367 -28.50 47.19 -0.17
N THR A 368 -28.40 45.93 -0.60
CA THR A 368 -29.13 44.81 0.01
C THR A 368 -28.25 43.57 -0.12
N ALA A 369 -27.50 43.26 0.94
CA ALA A 369 -26.90 41.95 1.12
C ALA A 369 -27.99 41.01 1.66
N THR A 370 -28.24 39.92 0.96
CA THR A 370 -29.04 38.80 1.48
C THR A 370 -28.12 37.99 2.39
N ALA A 371 -28.41 37.99 3.69
CA ALA A 371 -27.77 37.11 4.65
C ALA A 371 -28.26 35.67 4.43
N THR A 372 -27.33 34.76 4.16
CA THR A 372 -27.58 33.32 4.31
C THR A 372 -27.16 32.96 5.73
N GLU A 373 -28.11 32.47 6.54
CA GLU A 373 -27.83 31.98 7.89
C GLU A 373 -26.94 30.73 7.81
N THR A 374 -25.71 30.85 8.29
CA THR A 374 -24.82 29.72 8.59
C THR A 374 -25.25 29.12 9.93
N ALA A 375 -25.54 27.82 9.93
CA ALA A 375 -25.87 27.07 11.13
C ALA A 375 -24.73 27.13 12.16
N THR A 376 -25.07 27.48 13.40
CA THR A 376 -24.20 27.43 14.56
C THR A 376 -23.72 25.99 14.80
N PRO A 377 -22.41 25.71 14.84
CA PRO A 377 -21.94 24.40 15.31
C PRO A 377 -22.19 24.28 16.81
N THR A 378 -22.97 23.26 17.18
CA THR A 378 -23.13 22.84 18.57
C THR A 378 -21.80 22.29 19.08
N THR A 379 -21.27 22.87 20.16
CA THR A 379 -20.07 22.37 20.83
C THR A 379 -20.36 21.01 21.47
N THR A 380 -19.86 19.93 20.86
CA THR A 380 -19.79 18.62 21.51
C THR A 380 -18.65 18.67 22.52
N ALA A 381 -18.96 18.46 23.80
CA ALA A 381 -17.97 18.42 24.86
C ALA A 381 -16.95 17.29 24.62
N THR A 382 -15.69 17.66 24.48
CA THR A 382 -14.54 16.77 24.46
C THR A 382 -14.49 15.98 25.77
N ALA A 383 -14.57 14.65 25.68
CA ALA A 383 -14.32 13.77 26.81
C ALA A 383 -12.84 13.89 27.24
N THR A 384 -12.62 14.24 28.50
CA THR A 384 -11.31 14.22 29.16
C THR A 384 -10.69 12.83 29.06
N PRO A 385 -9.41 12.68 28.66
CA PRO A 385 -8.75 11.38 28.69
C PRO A 385 -8.66 10.90 30.14
N THR A 386 -9.32 9.78 30.42
CA THR A 386 -9.20 9.05 31.69
C THR A 386 -7.84 8.39 31.73
N THR A 387 -7.14 8.57 32.85
CA THR A 387 -5.80 8.02 33.14
C THR A 387 -5.73 6.52 32.87
N THR A 388 -4.77 6.09 32.05
CA THR A 388 -4.32 4.71 31.89
C THR A 388 -3.89 4.14 33.24
N PRO A 389 -4.48 3.03 33.74
CA PRO A 389 -3.91 2.35 34.90
C PRO A 389 -2.59 1.67 34.50
N THR A 390 -1.54 2.04 35.22
CA THR A 390 -0.25 1.35 35.25
C THR A 390 -0.45 -0.14 35.56
N ALA A 391 -0.12 -1.02 34.61
CA ALA A 391 0.07 -2.43 34.90
C ALA A 391 1.41 -2.62 35.61
N THR A 392 1.37 -2.93 36.90
CA THR A 392 2.55 -3.43 37.64
C THR A 392 2.08 -4.46 38.67
N ALA A 393 2.25 -5.74 38.32
CA ALA A 393 2.89 -6.76 39.15
C ALA A 393 2.80 -8.11 38.41
N THR A 394 3.93 -8.58 37.88
CA THR A 394 4.11 -9.96 37.43
C THR A 394 3.92 -10.91 38.61
N PRO A 395 3.03 -11.93 38.54
CA PRO A 395 3.05 -13.00 39.53
C PRO A 395 4.27 -13.89 39.29
N THR A 396 5.20 -13.88 40.24
CA THR A 396 6.30 -14.86 40.33
C THR A 396 5.73 -16.28 40.31
N ALA A 397 6.07 -17.05 39.27
CA ALA A 397 5.75 -18.47 39.20
C ALA A 397 6.46 -19.22 40.34
N THR A 398 5.69 -20.01 41.07
CA THR A 398 6.21 -21.00 42.04
C THR A 398 6.76 -22.19 41.25
N PRO A 399 7.99 -22.67 41.50
CA PRO A 399 8.52 -23.82 40.77
C PRO A 399 7.71 -25.07 41.14
N THR A 400 7.04 -25.66 40.14
CA THR A 400 6.41 -26.97 40.25
C THR A 400 7.43 -28.04 39.90
N ALA A 401 7.47 -29.09 40.73
CA ALA A 401 8.49 -30.13 40.74
C ALA A 401 8.62 -30.86 39.39
N THR A 402 9.87 -30.99 38.93
CA THR A 402 10.31 -31.90 37.87
C THR A 402 10.00 -33.34 38.28
N VAL A 403 9.11 -34.01 37.56
CA VAL A 403 8.97 -35.47 37.62
C VAL A 403 9.91 -36.06 36.59
N THR A 404 11.02 -36.62 37.04
CA THR A 404 11.93 -37.42 36.21
C THR A 404 11.24 -38.75 35.88
N ALA A 405 10.90 -38.96 34.60
CA ALA A 405 10.49 -40.27 34.13
C ALA A 405 11.75 -41.13 33.90
N THR A 406 11.83 -42.23 34.64
CA THR A 406 12.87 -43.26 34.51
C THR A 406 12.65 -44.07 33.24
N GLU A 407 13.62 -44.04 32.33
CA GLU A 407 13.74 -44.92 31.17
C GLU A 407 13.71 -46.41 31.59
N THR A 408 12.86 -47.21 30.97
CA THR A 408 12.85 -48.67 31.09
C THR A 408 13.65 -49.30 29.95
N PRO A 409 14.62 -50.19 30.19
CA PRO A 409 15.51 -50.67 29.14
C PRO A 409 14.96 -51.87 28.34
N THR A 410 15.18 -51.79 27.03
CA THR A 410 15.62 -52.86 26.09
C THR A 410 14.64 -53.94 25.63
N ALA A 411 14.51 -54.03 24.31
CA ALA A 411 14.57 -55.31 23.59
C ALA A 411 15.39 -55.17 22.30
N THR A 412 16.64 -55.65 22.35
CA THR A 412 17.53 -55.84 21.19
C THR A 412 17.00 -56.97 20.32
N ARG A 413 16.70 -56.70 19.04
CA ARG A 413 16.50 -57.76 18.04
C ARG A 413 17.78 -57.96 17.24
N THR A 414 18.33 -59.15 17.39
CA THR A 414 19.47 -59.71 16.63
C THR A 414 19.08 -59.91 15.16
N ALA A 415 19.97 -59.49 14.26
CA ALA A 415 19.88 -59.70 12.82
C ALA A 415 20.20 -61.16 12.43
N THR A 416 19.40 -61.72 11.52
CA THR A 416 19.74 -62.96 10.81
C THR A 416 20.10 -62.60 9.38
N ALA A 417 21.36 -62.80 9.02
CA ALA A 417 21.84 -62.72 7.65
C ALA A 417 21.54 -64.05 6.92
N THR A 418 20.91 -63.96 5.76
CA THR A 418 20.81 -65.09 4.81
C THR A 418 21.54 -64.70 3.54
N THR A 419 22.66 -65.38 3.30
CA THR A 419 23.41 -65.36 2.04
C THR A 419 22.62 -66.03 0.91
N SER A 420 22.59 -65.39 -0.26
CA SER A 420 22.33 -66.06 -1.53
C SER A 420 23.34 -65.60 -2.57
N THR A 421 23.88 -66.56 -3.31
CA THR A 421 24.99 -66.42 -4.27
C THR A 421 24.48 -66.59 -5.70
N ALA A 422 25.20 -65.94 -6.63
CA ALA A 422 25.28 -66.19 -8.08
C ALA A 422 24.18 -65.50 -8.93
N THR A 423 24.41 -64.97 -10.13
CA THR A 423 25.41 -65.23 -11.19
C THR A 423 25.54 -64.00 -12.10
N ALA A 424 26.72 -63.82 -12.72
CA ALA A 424 27.05 -62.78 -13.69
C ALA A 424 26.36 -62.94 -15.07
N ALA A 425 26.09 -61.81 -15.72
CA ALA A 425 26.04 -61.67 -17.18
C ALA A 425 26.37 -60.21 -17.58
N GLU A 426 27.40 -60.04 -18.40
CA GLU A 426 27.80 -58.80 -19.10
C GLU A 426 27.10 -58.72 -20.49
N PRO A 427 27.35 -57.69 -21.34
CA PRO A 427 27.17 -56.25 -21.15
C PRO A 427 26.29 -55.67 -22.30
N SER A 428 25.87 -54.40 -22.23
CA SER A 428 25.46 -53.69 -23.46
C SER A 428 25.71 -52.19 -23.39
N THR A 429 26.44 -51.77 -24.42
CA THR A 429 26.87 -50.46 -24.90
C THR A 429 26.01 -49.24 -24.56
N ALA A 430 26.69 -48.21 -24.05
CA ALA A 430 26.25 -46.82 -24.08
C ALA A 430 26.44 -46.23 -25.49
N THR A 431 25.41 -45.54 -25.99
CA THR A 431 25.54 -44.57 -27.07
C THR A 431 24.96 -43.25 -26.58
N THR A 432 25.83 -42.25 -26.52
CA THR A 432 25.53 -40.85 -26.25
C THR A 432 24.92 -40.21 -27.49
N THR A 433 23.79 -39.52 -27.32
CA THR A 433 23.39 -38.47 -28.26
C THR A 433 22.87 -37.27 -27.48
N THR A 434 23.65 -36.20 -27.55
CA THR A 434 23.34 -34.83 -27.13
C THR A 434 22.14 -34.31 -27.92
N ALA A 435 21.12 -33.80 -27.24
CA ALA A 435 20.08 -32.98 -27.84
C ALA A 435 19.91 -31.70 -27.01
N THR A 436 20.23 -30.58 -27.64
CA THR A 436 19.97 -29.20 -27.25
C THR A 436 18.48 -29.01 -26.98
N ALA A 437 18.11 -28.58 -25.77
CA ALA A 437 16.76 -28.13 -25.47
C ALA A 437 16.63 -26.65 -25.82
N ALA A 438 15.72 -26.38 -26.75
CA ALA A 438 15.21 -25.07 -27.06
C ALA A 438 14.15 -24.64 -26.03
N ASP A 439 14.15 -23.34 -25.82
CA ASP A 439 13.16 -22.48 -25.18
C ASP A 439 11.71 -22.95 -25.38
N THR A 440 10.94 -23.01 -24.29
CA THR A 440 9.52 -23.40 -24.29
C THR A 440 8.67 -22.17 -24.02
N ALA A 441 8.04 -21.66 -25.08
CA ALA A 441 6.93 -20.74 -24.99
C ALA A 441 5.62 -21.50 -24.75
N ASP A 442 4.90 -21.03 -23.73
CA ASP A 442 3.48 -20.72 -23.70
C ASP A 442 2.52 -21.58 -24.55
N THR A 443 1.68 -22.36 -23.84
CA THR A 443 0.45 -22.93 -24.38
C THR A 443 -0.68 -22.79 -23.37
N THR A 444 -1.70 -22.00 -23.68
CA THR A 444 -3.08 -22.31 -23.30
C THR A 444 -3.99 -22.17 -24.51
N ALA A 445 -4.50 -23.31 -24.98
CA ALA A 445 -5.60 -23.40 -25.92
C ALA A 445 -6.79 -24.00 -25.17
N VAL A 446 -7.87 -23.23 -25.02
CA VAL A 446 -9.20 -23.75 -24.66
C VAL A 446 -10.07 -23.73 -25.91
N SER A 447 -10.64 -24.89 -26.20
CA SER A 447 -11.56 -25.13 -27.31
C SER A 447 -12.94 -24.56 -27.01
N GLY A 448 -13.57 -23.96 -28.02
CA GLY A 448 -14.82 -23.22 -27.88
C GLY A 448 -16.11 -24.03 -28.02
N SER A 449 -17.21 -23.28 -28.03
CA SER A 449 -18.42 -23.62 -28.78
C SER A 449 -19.36 -22.41 -28.91
N GLY A 450 -19.59 -22.00 -30.17
CA GLY A 450 -20.88 -21.60 -30.72
C GLY A 450 -21.52 -20.29 -30.26
N SER A 451 -21.68 -19.33 -31.18
CA SER A 451 -22.99 -19.04 -31.81
C SER A 451 -22.90 -17.80 -32.71
N THR A 452 -23.78 -17.78 -33.70
CA THR A 452 -23.90 -16.94 -34.90
C THR A 452 -24.06 -15.43 -34.67
N THR A 453 -23.52 -14.59 -35.56
CA THR A 453 -24.31 -13.79 -36.55
C THR A 453 -23.43 -12.94 -37.49
N THR A 454 -23.98 -12.77 -38.68
CA THR A 454 -23.59 -12.11 -39.93
C THR A 454 -23.19 -10.63 -39.83
N ALA A 455 -22.15 -10.21 -40.57
CA ALA A 455 -22.23 -9.21 -41.66
C ALA A 455 -20.85 -8.69 -42.10
N GLY A 456 -20.71 -8.42 -43.40
CA GLY A 456 -19.92 -7.27 -43.87
C GLY A 456 -18.57 -7.54 -44.51
N THR A 457 -18.60 -8.09 -45.72
CA THR A 457 -17.57 -7.92 -46.76
C THR A 457 -17.17 -6.45 -46.92
N GLU A 458 -15.87 -6.13 -46.91
CA GLU A 458 -15.23 -5.25 -47.90
C GLU A 458 -13.76 -5.63 -48.10
N ARG A 459 -13.29 -5.32 -49.31
CA ARG A 459 -12.25 -5.98 -50.09
C ARG A 459 -11.28 -4.91 -50.59
N ALA A 460 -9.98 -5.07 -50.34
CA ALA A 460 -8.90 -4.54 -51.20
C ALA A 460 -7.57 -5.18 -50.72
N THR A 461 -7.08 -6.28 -51.31
CA THR A 461 -6.13 -6.35 -52.45
C THR A 461 -5.14 -5.20 -52.60
N ALA A 462 -3.86 -5.50 -52.31
CA ALA A 462 -2.66 -5.24 -53.12
C ALA A 462 -1.45 -5.09 -52.16
N THR A 463 -0.22 -5.52 -52.43
CA THR A 463 0.43 -6.32 -53.47
C THR A 463 1.86 -6.44 -52.93
N GLU A 464 2.42 -7.65 -52.91
CA GLU A 464 3.85 -7.83 -52.65
C GLU A 464 4.66 -7.22 -53.81
N SER A 465 5.72 -6.49 -53.50
CA SER A 465 6.80 -6.20 -54.43
C SER A 465 8.11 -6.14 -53.66
N ASN A 466 8.84 -7.24 -53.81
CA ASN A 466 10.20 -7.44 -53.35
C ASN A 466 11.16 -6.69 -54.30
N VAL A 467 11.98 -5.78 -53.77
CA VAL A 467 13.19 -5.28 -54.46
C VAL A 467 14.30 -5.14 -53.42
N SER A 468 15.39 -5.87 -53.65
CA SER A 468 16.64 -5.85 -52.88
C SER A 468 17.65 -4.84 -53.43
N ALA A 469 18.59 -4.47 -52.55
CA ALA A 469 19.89 -3.78 -52.73
C ALA A 469 19.86 -2.37 -52.12
N GLY A 470 20.80 -1.94 -51.28
CA GLY A 470 22.03 -2.53 -50.78
C GLY A 470 22.82 -1.44 -50.05
N GLU A 471 23.54 -1.86 -49.01
CA GLU A 471 24.71 -1.20 -48.38
C GLU A 471 24.55 0.01 -47.44
N SER A 472 24.87 -0.31 -46.17
CA SER A 472 25.87 0.35 -45.29
C SER A 472 25.41 1.47 -44.35
N GLY A 473 25.57 1.22 -43.04
CA GLY A 473 25.38 2.22 -41.98
C GLY A 473 25.19 1.61 -40.60
N SER A 474 26.28 1.10 -40.02
CA SER A 474 26.48 0.72 -38.61
C SER A 474 25.80 1.63 -37.57
N ASN A 475 25.03 1.08 -36.63
CA ASN A 475 25.50 0.76 -35.27
C ASN A 475 24.35 0.15 -34.45
N ALA A 476 24.47 -1.14 -34.14
CA ALA A 476 23.67 -1.80 -33.11
C ALA A 476 24.42 -1.65 -31.78
N SER A 477 23.73 -1.22 -30.72
CA SER A 477 24.12 -1.50 -29.35
C SER A 477 23.03 -2.34 -28.71
N THR A 478 23.26 -3.64 -28.72
CA THR A 478 22.66 -4.62 -27.83
C THR A 478 23.11 -4.37 -26.40
N THR A 479 22.19 -4.42 -25.43
CA THR A 479 22.44 -5.12 -24.16
C THR A 479 21.13 -5.70 -23.65
N SER A 480 20.99 -7.02 -23.77
CA SER A 480 20.25 -7.87 -22.83
C SER A 480 21.25 -8.51 -21.87
N SER A 481 20.91 -8.57 -20.58
CA SER A 481 21.27 -9.62 -19.59
C SER A 481 20.95 -9.08 -18.19
N SER A 482 19.95 -9.59 -17.47
CA SER A 482 20.12 -10.68 -16.49
C SER A 482 21.42 -10.56 -15.68
N ASN A 483 21.33 -9.94 -14.50
CA ASN A 483 22.16 -10.19 -13.31
C ASN A 483 21.65 -9.29 -12.17
N GLY A 484 21.11 -9.90 -11.12
CA GLY A 484 21.16 -9.34 -9.76
C GLY A 484 22.09 -10.22 -8.91
N PRO A 485 22.49 -9.78 -7.70
CA PRO A 485 22.87 -8.43 -7.30
C PRO A 485 24.36 -8.38 -6.89
N GLY A 486 24.97 -7.20 -6.97
CA GLY A 486 26.28 -6.93 -6.39
C GLY A 486 26.14 -5.86 -5.32
N PHE A 487 26.03 -6.26 -4.06
CA PHE A 487 26.18 -5.34 -2.94
C PHE A 487 27.60 -4.80 -2.91
N GLY A 488 27.77 -3.51 -3.18
CA GLY A 488 29.05 -2.83 -3.02
C GLY A 488 29.41 -2.72 -1.52
N PRO A 489 30.68 -2.89 -1.13
CA PRO A 489 31.12 -2.89 0.27
C PRO A 489 30.99 -1.54 1.00
N LEU A 490 30.35 -0.55 0.39
CA LEU A 490 30.07 0.76 1.00
C LEU A 490 28.65 0.87 1.57
N ALA A 491 27.70 0.02 1.17
CA ALA A 491 26.36 -0.04 1.78
C ALA A 491 26.37 -0.77 3.14
N ALA A 492 27.23 -1.78 3.29
CA ALA A 492 27.37 -2.56 4.53
C ALA A 492 27.95 -1.75 5.72
N LEU A 493 28.65 -0.63 5.46
CA LEU A 493 29.22 0.19 6.55
C LEU A 493 28.23 1.23 7.09
N GLY A 494 27.21 1.63 6.30
CA GLY A 494 26.15 2.54 6.73
C GLY A 494 25.16 1.88 7.69
N ALA A 495 24.73 0.66 7.37
CA ALA A 495 23.79 -0.12 8.18
C ALA A 495 24.36 -0.52 9.55
N LEU A 496 25.65 -0.86 9.63
CA LEU A 496 26.33 -1.20 10.89
C LEU A 496 26.48 -0.01 11.86
N LEU A 497 26.53 1.23 11.34
CA LEU A 497 26.59 2.45 12.16
C LEU A 497 25.21 2.90 12.65
N ALA A 498 24.14 2.65 11.90
CA ALA A 498 22.77 2.92 12.33
C ALA A 498 22.31 1.98 13.47
N ALA A 499 22.64 0.68 13.37
CA ALA A 499 22.32 -0.29 14.43
C ALA A 499 23.05 0.00 15.76
N ALA A 500 24.28 0.51 15.71
CA ALA A 500 25.04 0.87 16.91
C ALA A 500 24.50 2.13 17.62
N VAL A 501 23.90 3.08 16.90
CA VAL A 501 23.32 4.30 17.49
C VAL A 501 21.95 4.02 18.13
N LEU A 502 21.18 3.06 17.61
CA LEU A 502 19.93 2.62 18.24
C LEU A 502 20.14 1.76 19.50
N ALA A 503 21.23 0.98 19.59
CA ALA A 503 21.54 0.20 20.78
C ALA A 503 21.96 1.05 21.99
N VAL A 504 22.56 2.23 21.78
CA VAL A 504 23.07 3.09 22.88
C VAL A 504 21.97 3.96 23.51
N ARG A 505 20.82 4.17 22.84
CA ARG A 505 19.71 4.96 23.40
C ARG A 505 18.74 4.18 24.28
N ARG A 506 18.89 2.85 24.39
CA ARG A 506 18.01 2.01 25.22
C ARG A 506 18.49 1.80 26.67
N ASP A 507 19.68 2.28 27.02
CA ASP A 507 20.31 2.10 28.35
C ASP A 507 20.70 3.43 29.06
N GLN A 508 19.93 4.51 28.88
CA GLN A 508 20.03 5.73 29.70
C GLN A 508 18.67 6.11 30.31
#